data_AF-A0A356PX99-F1
#
_entry.id   AF-A0A356PX99-F1
#
_cell.length_a   1.000
_cell.length_b   1.000
_cell.length_c   1.000
_cell.angle_alpha   90.00
_cell.angle_beta   90.00
_cell.angle_gamma   90.00
#
_symmetry.space_group_name_H-M   'P 1'
#
loop_
_entity.id
_entity.type
_entity.pdbx_description
1 polymer ?
#
loop_
_entity_poly.entity_id
_entity_poly.type
_entity_poly.pdbx_seq_one_letter_code
_entity_poly.pdbx_strand_id
1 'polypeptide(L)'
;MNRFASLLETLILTPSRNAKIAAMAQYFQDTPDPDRGYALAAITRDLTLANLKPAGLRALVADRVDPDLFAMSYDYVGDMAETISLIWPEADSADVETSPLPGVASFIADVEATPKSALDAYIAHQLDNASANERWAMIKLATGGLRVGVSARLAKTALAQYGGQDLAEIEKIWHGLDIPYAGLFAWLDGSGDKPQIAAGNIFHPMMLSNPIDADRDFNRLEAADYDAEWKWDGIRVQLVFGADTGSDAADSPAPGRMFSRTGDDISAAFPDVTTSLRGQAVLDGELLIGAPQDHGPETDRGEHILFDAQPFNHLQQRLNRKKAAKTQLRDLPAFVRVYDMLFDGGADIRDLPLVTRRDRLARFLQQHDNPRL
;
A
#
# COMPACT_ATOMS: atom_id res chain seq x y z
N MET A 1 23.34 3.56 -6.31
CA MET A 1 22.40 3.38 -7.44
C MET A 1 22.70 2.13 -8.25
N ASN A 2 23.96 1.89 -8.61
CA ASN A 2 24.38 0.86 -9.58
C ASN A 2 23.85 -0.54 -9.24
N ARG A 3 23.99 -0.99 -7.98
CA ARG A 3 23.45 -2.29 -7.53
C ARG A 3 21.94 -2.40 -7.71
N PHE A 4 21.20 -1.32 -7.47
CA PHE A 4 19.75 -1.29 -7.63
C PHE A 4 19.38 -1.35 -9.11
N ALA A 5 20.07 -0.60 -9.98
CA ALA A 5 19.89 -0.69 -11.43
C ALA A 5 20.13 -2.11 -11.96
N SER A 6 21.23 -2.75 -11.53
CA SER A 6 21.52 -4.14 -11.88
C SER A 6 20.49 -5.14 -11.36
N LEU A 7 19.95 -4.93 -10.15
CA LEU A 7 18.84 -5.73 -9.64
C LEU A 7 17.62 -5.59 -10.54
N LEU A 8 17.20 -4.37 -10.88
CA LEU A 8 15.99 -4.18 -11.68
C LEU A 8 16.13 -4.74 -13.10
N GLU A 9 17.30 -4.58 -13.72
CA GLU A 9 17.64 -5.21 -15.00
C GLU A 9 17.57 -6.74 -14.91
N THR A 10 18.15 -7.32 -13.86
CA THR A 10 18.06 -8.77 -13.63
C THR A 10 16.60 -9.20 -13.49
N LEU A 11 15.78 -8.46 -12.74
CA LEU A 11 14.38 -8.80 -12.50
C LEU A 11 13.50 -8.69 -13.75
N ILE A 12 13.76 -7.71 -14.63
CA ILE A 12 12.96 -7.53 -15.85
C ILE A 12 13.31 -8.58 -16.92
N LEU A 13 14.59 -8.96 -17.03
CA LEU A 13 15.06 -9.93 -18.03
C LEU A 13 14.90 -11.39 -17.59
N THR A 14 14.61 -11.65 -16.31
CA THR A 14 14.47 -13.00 -15.78
C THR A 14 13.01 -13.44 -15.75
N PRO A 15 12.58 -14.45 -16.54
CA PRO A 15 11.21 -14.97 -16.46
C PRO A 15 10.98 -15.92 -15.27
N SER A 16 12.03 -16.57 -14.78
CA SER A 16 11.94 -17.59 -13.72
C SER A 16 11.64 -16.97 -12.36
N ARG A 17 10.51 -17.39 -11.76
CA ARG A 17 10.11 -16.99 -10.40
C ARG A 17 11.23 -17.22 -9.38
N ASN A 18 11.84 -18.41 -9.38
CA ASN A 18 12.86 -18.76 -8.38
C ASN A 18 14.17 -17.99 -8.59
N ALA A 19 14.53 -17.70 -9.84
CA ALA A 19 15.70 -16.87 -10.12
C ALA A 19 15.48 -15.42 -9.65
N LYS A 20 14.27 -14.87 -9.77
CA LYS A 20 13.94 -13.55 -9.18
C LYS A 20 14.05 -13.54 -7.66
N ILE A 21 13.58 -14.60 -6.99
CA ILE A 21 13.70 -14.72 -5.53
C ILE A 21 15.18 -14.73 -5.13
N ALA A 22 16.00 -15.54 -5.81
CA ALA A 22 17.44 -15.60 -5.56
C ALA A 22 18.13 -14.24 -5.80
N ALA A 23 17.79 -13.54 -6.88
CA ALA A 23 18.35 -12.21 -7.18
C ALA A 23 18.01 -11.17 -6.09
N MET A 24 16.76 -11.16 -5.61
CA MET A 24 16.37 -10.28 -4.50
C MET A 24 17.06 -10.66 -3.19
N ALA A 25 17.13 -11.95 -2.85
CA ALA A 25 17.79 -12.41 -1.63
C ALA A 25 19.29 -12.05 -1.63
N GLN A 26 19.97 -12.25 -2.76
CA GLN A 26 21.37 -11.84 -2.93
C GLN A 26 21.53 -10.32 -2.78
N TYR A 27 20.63 -9.54 -3.37
CA TYR A 27 20.68 -8.09 -3.25
C TYR A 27 20.51 -7.62 -1.80
N PHE A 28 19.60 -8.23 -1.03
CA PHE A 28 19.40 -7.92 0.40
C PHE A 28 20.60 -8.28 1.26
N GLN A 29 21.36 -9.31 0.86
CA GLN A 29 22.59 -9.72 1.52
C GLN A 29 23.76 -8.77 1.22
N ASP A 30 23.90 -8.36 -0.04
CA ASP A 30 25.08 -7.61 -0.47
C ASP A 30 24.95 -6.10 -0.22
N THR A 31 23.72 -5.58 -0.14
CA THR A 31 23.46 -4.14 -0.05
C THR A 31 23.22 -3.72 1.40
N PRO A 32 23.97 -2.75 1.93
CA PRO A 32 23.80 -2.30 3.31
C PRO A 32 22.51 -1.49 3.52
N ASP A 33 22.11 -1.34 4.79
CA ASP A 33 21.09 -0.37 5.17
C ASP A 33 21.58 1.07 5.02
N PRO A 34 20.69 2.04 4.71
CA PRO A 34 19.25 1.86 4.45
C PRO A 34 18.89 1.58 2.97
N ASP A 35 19.88 1.41 2.09
CA ASP A 35 19.67 1.23 0.64
C ASP A 35 18.81 0.00 0.31
N ARG A 36 19.08 -1.16 0.92
CA ARG A 36 18.28 -2.39 0.69
C ARG A 36 16.82 -2.22 1.10
N GLY A 37 16.56 -1.41 2.12
CA GLY A 37 15.23 -1.06 2.61
C GLY A 37 14.42 -0.21 1.66
N TYR A 38 15.02 0.86 1.15
CA TYR A 38 14.37 1.70 0.13
C TYR A 38 14.17 0.96 -1.18
N ALA A 39 15.12 0.11 -1.58
CA ALA A 39 14.96 -0.75 -2.76
C ALA A 39 13.80 -1.74 -2.59
N LEU A 40 13.65 -2.35 -1.41
CA LEU A 40 12.50 -3.19 -1.07
C LEU A 40 11.19 -2.40 -1.21
N ALA A 41 11.09 -1.21 -0.61
CA ALA A 41 9.91 -0.35 -0.72
C ALA A 41 9.58 -0.01 -2.19
N ALA A 42 10.60 0.28 -3.00
CA ALA A 42 10.42 0.60 -4.41
C ALA A 42 9.84 -0.59 -5.18
N ILE A 43 10.41 -1.79 -5.04
CA ILE A 43 9.95 -2.99 -5.77
C ILE A 43 8.57 -3.48 -5.30
N THR A 44 8.19 -3.23 -4.05
CA THR A 44 6.85 -3.54 -3.52
C THR A 44 5.82 -2.45 -3.81
N ARG A 45 6.25 -1.31 -4.38
CA ARG A 45 5.43 -0.12 -4.72
C ARG A 45 4.95 0.69 -3.53
N ASP A 46 5.66 0.58 -2.41
CA ASP A 46 5.35 1.30 -1.16
C ASP A 46 6.07 2.66 -1.09
N LEU A 47 7.00 2.93 -2.02
CA LEU A 47 7.76 4.19 -2.07
C LEU A 47 7.15 5.22 -3.04
N THR A 48 7.03 6.47 -2.60
CA THR A 48 6.69 7.62 -3.45
C THR A 48 7.49 8.83 -3.03
N LEU A 49 8.14 9.49 -3.99
CA LEU A 49 8.86 10.74 -3.75
C LEU A 49 7.91 11.93 -3.96
N ALA A 50 7.93 12.90 -3.06
CA ALA A 50 7.07 14.08 -3.10
C ALA A 50 7.53 15.08 -4.18
N ASN A 51 8.83 15.29 -4.31
CA ASN A 51 9.38 16.37 -5.12
C ASN A 51 9.61 16.06 -6.60
N LEU A 52 9.88 14.80 -6.97
CA LEU A 52 10.12 14.41 -8.36
C LEU A 52 8.88 13.75 -8.98
N LYS A 53 8.25 14.44 -9.93
CA LYS A 53 7.01 14.00 -10.60
C LYS A 53 7.21 13.80 -12.11
N PRO A 54 6.37 12.97 -12.76
CA PRO A 54 6.44 12.74 -14.21
C PRO A 54 6.47 14.01 -15.07
N ALA A 55 5.74 15.06 -14.68
CA ALA A 55 5.71 16.32 -15.41
C ALA A 55 7.06 17.05 -15.40
N GLY A 56 7.79 17.03 -14.26
CA GLY A 56 9.12 17.65 -14.16
C GLY A 56 10.14 16.94 -15.03
N LEU A 57 10.11 15.60 -15.05
CA LEU A 57 10.97 14.80 -15.93
C LEU A 57 10.72 15.07 -17.43
N ARG A 58 9.46 15.31 -17.83
CA ARG A 58 9.13 15.72 -19.21
C ARG A 58 9.66 17.10 -19.55
N ALA A 59 9.65 18.04 -18.61
CA ALA A 59 10.24 19.36 -18.83
C ALA A 59 11.76 19.24 -19.03
N LEU A 60 12.43 18.48 -18.16
CA LEU A 60 13.87 18.25 -18.22
C LEU A 60 14.35 17.68 -19.56
N VAL A 61 13.65 16.67 -20.10
CA VAL A 61 14.03 16.09 -21.39
C VAL A 61 13.71 17.04 -22.55
N ALA A 62 12.63 17.82 -22.47
CA ALA A 62 12.26 18.79 -23.51
C ALA A 62 13.27 19.94 -23.66
N ASP A 63 14.02 20.27 -22.61
CA ASP A 63 15.09 21.27 -22.67
C ASP A 63 16.35 20.76 -23.41
N ARG A 64 16.42 19.46 -23.69
CA ARG A 64 17.63 18.78 -24.18
C ARG A 64 17.42 17.99 -25.47
N VAL A 65 16.17 17.60 -25.74
CA VAL A 65 15.79 16.73 -26.85
C VAL A 65 14.66 17.40 -27.61
N ASP A 66 14.74 17.34 -28.93
CA ASP A 66 13.69 17.84 -29.81
C ASP A 66 12.31 17.23 -29.44
N PRO A 67 11.25 18.05 -29.28
CA PRO A 67 9.94 17.56 -28.86
C PRO A 67 9.31 16.51 -29.79
N ASP A 68 9.51 16.63 -31.12
CA ASP A 68 8.96 15.69 -32.08
C ASP A 68 9.74 14.35 -32.01
N LEU A 69 11.06 14.41 -31.85
CA LEU A 69 11.89 13.23 -31.62
C LEU A 69 11.48 12.51 -30.32
N PHE A 70 11.26 13.26 -29.24
CA PHE A 70 10.78 12.69 -27.98
C PHE A 70 9.40 12.04 -28.15
N ALA A 71 8.47 12.71 -28.85
CA ALA A 71 7.13 12.17 -29.10
C ALA A 71 7.15 10.87 -29.90
N MET A 72 7.94 10.81 -30.99
CA MET A 72 8.12 9.59 -31.79
C MET A 72 8.75 8.45 -30.97
N SER A 73 9.75 8.77 -30.15
CA SER A 73 10.42 7.77 -29.31
C SER A 73 9.51 7.24 -28.22
N TYR A 74 8.71 8.12 -27.60
CA TYR A 74 7.72 7.72 -26.60
C TYR A 74 6.60 6.88 -27.20
N ASP A 75 6.13 7.20 -28.41
CA ASP A 75 5.12 6.40 -29.13
C ASP A 75 5.63 4.99 -29.42
N TYR A 76 6.90 4.86 -29.80
CA TYR A 76 7.53 3.56 -30.07
C TYR A 76 7.76 2.73 -28.80
N VAL A 77 8.29 3.33 -27.73
CA VAL A 77 8.68 2.63 -26.50
C VAL A 77 7.49 2.36 -25.58
N GLY A 78 6.55 3.30 -25.47
CA GLY A 78 5.35 3.18 -24.64
C GLY A 78 5.56 3.32 -23.12
N ASP A 79 6.79 3.61 -22.67
CA ASP A 79 7.13 3.88 -21.27
C ASP A 79 8.03 5.12 -21.16
N MET A 80 7.63 6.07 -20.30
CA MET A 80 8.30 7.37 -20.18
C MET A 80 9.69 7.26 -19.55
N ALA A 81 9.87 6.36 -18.58
CA ALA A 81 11.16 6.20 -17.92
C ALA A 81 12.17 5.58 -18.89
N GLU A 82 11.75 4.56 -19.63
CA GLU A 82 12.56 3.92 -20.66
C GLU A 82 12.91 4.89 -21.79
N THR A 83 11.91 5.64 -22.28
CA THR A 83 12.13 6.68 -23.30
C THR A 83 13.19 7.69 -22.86
N ILE A 84 13.01 8.30 -21.68
CA ILE A 84 13.97 9.28 -21.16
C ILE A 84 15.34 8.64 -20.97
N SER A 85 15.42 7.43 -20.41
CA SER A 85 16.71 6.78 -20.13
C SER A 85 17.55 6.50 -21.39
N LEU A 86 16.89 6.20 -22.51
CA LEU A 86 17.54 5.87 -23.79
C LEU A 86 17.85 7.11 -24.62
N ILE A 87 16.96 8.10 -24.61
CA ILE A 87 17.10 9.30 -25.45
C ILE A 87 17.94 10.41 -24.81
N TRP A 88 18.16 10.32 -23.49
CA TRP A 88 18.95 11.32 -22.78
C TRP A 88 20.34 11.43 -23.40
N PRO A 89 20.78 12.63 -23.80
CA PRO A 89 22.06 12.81 -24.46
C PRO A 89 23.20 12.14 -23.68
N GLU A 90 24.05 11.42 -24.39
CA GLU A 90 25.29 10.94 -23.80
C GLU A 90 26.18 12.16 -23.55
N ALA A 91 26.70 12.28 -22.32
CA ALA A 91 27.74 13.25 -22.04
C ALA A 91 29.01 12.83 -22.78
N ASP A 92 29.79 13.80 -23.26
CA ASP A 92 31.10 13.49 -23.81
C ASP A 92 31.93 12.79 -22.74
N SER A 93 32.66 11.73 -23.12
CA SER A 93 33.43 10.90 -22.17
C SER A 93 34.43 11.68 -21.30
N ALA A 94 34.80 12.90 -21.71
CA ALA A 94 35.65 13.82 -20.95
C ALA A 94 34.91 14.56 -19.83
N ASP A 95 33.58 14.70 -19.92
CA ASP A 95 32.72 15.45 -19.01
C ASP A 95 32.00 14.55 -17.98
N VAL A 96 32.05 13.22 -18.18
CA VAL A 96 31.49 12.25 -17.22
C VAL A 96 32.39 12.20 -15.98
N GLU A 97 31.82 12.50 -14.82
CA GLU A 97 32.54 12.37 -13.56
C GLU A 97 32.86 10.90 -13.26
N THR A 98 34.05 10.64 -12.72
CA THR A 98 34.44 9.30 -12.26
C THR A 98 33.89 8.95 -10.87
N SER A 99 33.22 9.91 -10.22
CA SER A 99 32.57 9.72 -8.93
C SER A 99 31.41 8.73 -9.05
N PRO A 100 31.27 7.78 -8.10
CA PRO A 100 30.15 6.84 -8.13
C PRO A 100 28.82 7.56 -7.92
N LEU A 101 27.77 7.13 -8.63
CA LEU A 101 26.41 7.60 -8.40
C LEU A 101 25.98 7.36 -6.94
N PRO A 102 25.15 8.25 -6.36
CA PRO A 102 24.67 8.14 -4.99
C PRO A 102 23.97 6.81 -4.73
N GLY A 103 24.01 6.35 -3.47
CA GLY A 103 23.16 5.25 -2.99
C GLY A 103 21.68 5.54 -3.20
N VAL A 104 20.84 4.51 -3.12
CA VAL A 104 19.37 4.66 -3.25
C VAL A 104 18.84 5.64 -2.19
N ALA A 105 19.28 5.48 -0.94
CA ALA A 105 18.87 6.33 0.17
C ALA A 105 19.37 7.77 0.02
N SER A 106 20.63 7.96 -0.38
CA SER A 106 21.20 9.30 -0.63
C SER A 106 20.41 9.99 -1.73
N PHE A 107 20.18 9.32 -2.86
CA PHE A 107 19.40 9.89 -3.95
C PHE A 107 18.00 10.33 -3.50
N ILE A 108 17.29 9.51 -2.71
CA ILE A 108 15.98 9.86 -2.16
C ILE A 108 16.10 11.09 -1.25
N ALA A 109 17.05 11.09 -0.32
CA ALA A 109 17.26 12.20 0.60
C ALA A 109 17.58 13.50 -0.14
N ASP A 110 18.46 13.44 -1.15
CA ASP A 110 18.85 14.59 -1.96
C ASP A 110 17.66 15.14 -2.75
N VAL A 111 16.82 14.28 -3.34
CA VAL A 111 15.60 14.72 -4.06
C VAL A 111 14.58 15.38 -3.13
N GLU A 112 14.39 14.86 -1.92
CA GLU A 112 13.44 15.42 -0.96
C GLU A 112 13.95 16.71 -0.30
N ALA A 113 15.27 16.83 -0.10
CA ALA A 113 15.90 17.98 0.53
C ALA A 113 16.20 19.14 -0.45
N THR A 114 16.43 18.84 -1.73
CA THR A 114 16.81 19.87 -2.71
C THR A 114 15.65 20.83 -2.97
N PRO A 115 15.85 22.16 -2.85
CA PRO A 115 14.83 23.14 -3.16
C PRO A 115 14.35 23.04 -4.61
N LYS A 116 13.07 23.29 -4.86
CA LYS A 116 12.47 23.22 -6.22
C LYS A 116 13.25 23.99 -7.29
N SER A 117 13.86 25.12 -6.94
CA SER A 117 14.64 25.95 -7.88
C SER A 117 15.97 25.30 -8.32
N ALA A 118 16.47 24.33 -7.58
CA ALA A 118 17.74 23.62 -7.85
C ALA A 118 17.53 22.14 -8.21
N LEU A 119 16.34 21.60 -8.00
CA LEU A 119 16.04 20.18 -8.19
C LEU A 119 16.25 19.74 -9.64
N ASP A 120 15.78 20.54 -10.60
CA ASP A 120 15.92 20.21 -12.02
C ASP A 120 17.39 20.08 -12.43
N ALA A 121 18.25 21.01 -11.99
CA ALA A 121 19.69 20.96 -12.24
C ALA A 121 20.35 19.74 -11.56
N TYR A 122 19.96 19.42 -10.33
CA TYR A 122 20.44 18.24 -9.62
C TYR A 122 20.08 16.95 -10.37
N ILE A 123 18.80 16.75 -10.72
CA ILE A 123 18.36 15.56 -11.45
C ILE A 123 19.07 15.45 -12.79
N ALA A 124 19.20 16.56 -13.52
CA ALA A 124 19.85 16.57 -14.81
C ALA A 124 21.32 16.14 -14.70
N HIS A 125 22.05 16.66 -13.70
CA HIS A 125 23.43 16.26 -13.40
C HIS A 125 23.54 14.77 -13.06
N GLN A 126 22.60 14.20 -12.28
CA GLN A 126 22.61 12.77 -12.01
C GLN A 126 22.37 11.93 -13.27
N LEU A 127 21.50 12.37 -14.17
CA LEU A 127 21.22 11.67 -15.43
C LEU A 127 22.40 11.78 -16.41
N ASP A 128 23.10 12.91 -16.45
CA ASP A 128 24.29 13.12 -17.27
C ASP A 128 25.41 12.12 -16.92
N ASN A 129 25.56 11.80 -15.63
CA ASN A 129 26.59 10.90 -15.12
C ASN A 129 26.14 9.42 -15.02
N ALA A 130 24.97 9.06 -15.54
CA ALA A 130 24.41 7.72 -15.42
C ALA A 130 24.32 7.00 -16.77
N SER A 131 24.51 5.68 -16.76
CA SER A 131 24.16 4.83 -17.90
C SER A 131 22.64 4.76 -18.11
N ALA A 132 22.19 4.29 -19.28
CA ALA A 132 20.76 4.13 -19.58
C ALA A 132 20.03 3.32 -18.48
N ASN A 133 20.61 2.21 -18.02
CA ASN A 133 20.00 1.38 -16.97
C ASN A 133 19.89 2.12 -15.63
N GLU A 134 20.89 2.92 -15.28
CA GLU A 134 20.89 3.71 -14.05
C GLU A 134 19.91 4.89 -14.13
N ARG A 135 19.84 5.58 -15.27
CA ARG A 135 18.82 6.61 -15.56
C ARG A 135 17.43 6.03 -15.38
N TRP A 136 17.17 4.87 -16.00
CA TRP A 136 15.90 4.18 -15.88
C TRP A 136 15.56 3.83 -14.42
N ALA A 137 16.53 3.31 -13.67
CA ALA A 137 16.36 2.97 -12.26
C ALA A 137 16.04 4.21 -11.39
N MET A 138 16.75 5.32 -11.57
CA MET A 138 16.50 6.59 -10.85
C MET A 138 15.10 7.13 -11.16
N ILE A 139 14.71 7.14 -12.44
CA ILE A 139 13.41 7.64 -12.87
C ILE A 139 12.29 6.74 -12.31
N LYS A 140 12.42 5.42 -12.39
CA LYS A 140 11.43 4.49 -11.85
C LYS A 140 11.37 4.50 -10.33
N LEU A 141 12.48 4.73 -9.64
CA LEU A 141 12.49 4.92 -8.19
C LEU A 141 11.61 6.12 -7.79
N ALA A 142 11.71 7.22 -8.54
CA ALA A 142 10.94 8.42 -8.27
C ALA A 142 9.47 8.35 -8.71
N THR A 143 9.22 7.71 -9.85
CA THR A 143 7.89 7.71 -10.50
C THR A 143 7.08 6.44 -10.24
N GLY A 144 7.69 5.40 -9.69
CA GLY A 144 7.08 4.10 -9.48
C GLY A 144 6.87 3.33 -10.79
N GLY A 145 5.92 2.38 -10.79
CA GLY A 145 5.56 1.65 -12.01
C GLY A 145 6.71 0.83 -12.62
N LEU A 146 7.56 0.26 -11.77
CA LEU A 146 8.75 -0.53 -12.17
C LEU A 146 8.44 -1.64 -13.18
N ARG A 147 7.29 -2.32 -13.03
CA ARG A 147 6.84 -3.42 -13.90
C ARG A 147 7.86 -4.57 -14.09
N VAL A 148 8.79 -4.75 -13.16
CA VAL A 148 9.81 -5.82 -13.16
C VAL A 148 9.28 -7.22 -12.82
N GLY A 149 7.96 -7.43 -12.85
CA GLY A 149 7.33 -8.71 -12.55
C GLY A 149 7.61 -9.24 -11.14
N VAL A 150 7.65 -8.34 -10.15
CA VAL A 150 7.74 -8.66 -8.71
C VAL A 150 6.44 -8.24 -8.03
N SER A 151 5.85 -9.15 -7.27
CA SER A 151 4.72 -8.87 -6.37
C SER A 151 5.22 -8.72 -4.94
N ALA A 152 4.44 -8.07 -4.08
CA ALA A 152 4.77 -7.95 -2.65
C ALA A 152 5.03 -9.33 -2.02
N ARG A 153 4.20 -10.33 -2.32
CA ARG A 153 4.40 -11.71 -1.84
C ARG A 153 5.70 -12.34 -2.33
N LEU A 154 6.12 -12.06 -3.57
CA LEU A 154 7.38 -12.57 -4.11
C LEU A 154 8.58 -11.95 -3.37
N ALA A 155 8.52 -10.64 -3.09
CA ALA A 155 9.54 -9.95 -2.28
C ALA A 155 9.61 -10.51 -0.84
N LYS A 156 8.45 -10.72 -0.19
CA LYS A 156 8.37 -11.38 1.14
C LYS A 156 8.97 -12.79 1.12
N THR A 157 8.77 -13.53 0.04
CA THR A 157 9.39 -14.87 -0.13
C THR A 157 10.91 -14.77 -0.23
N ALA A 158 11.43 -13.75 -0.91
CA ALA A 158 12.89 -13.52 -0.97
C ALA A 158 13.47 -13.10 0.38
N LEU A 159 12.74 -12.30 1.18
CA LEU A 159 13.13 -11.96 2.55
C LEU A 159 13.14 -13.19 3.47
N ALA A 160 12.14 -14.08 3.33
CA ALA A 160 12.09 -15.35 4.05
C ALA A 160 13.31 -16.23 3.72
N GLN A 161 13.65 -16.33 2.43
CA GLN A 161 14.86 -17.05 1.98
C GLN A 161 16.15 -16.39 2.49
N TYR A 162 16.21 -15.06 2.46
CA TYR A 162 17.37 -14.27 2.89
C TYR A 162 17.66 -14.47 4.39
N GLY A 163 16.67 -14.22 5.25
CA GLY A 163 16.85 -14.31 6.71
C GLY A 163 16.62 -15.71 7.31
N GLY A 164 16.33 -16.71 6.48
CA GLY A 164 16.02 -18.07 6.94
C GLY A 164 14.78 -18.16 7.85
N GLN A 165 13.81 -17.26 7.67
CA GLN A 165 12.58 -17.18 8.47
C GLN A 165 11.36 -17.73 7.73
N ASP A 166 10.30 -18.08 8.45
CA ASP A 166 9.02 -18.43 7.83
C ASP A 166 8.38 -17.20 7.17
N LEU A 167 7.87 -17.38 5.94
CA LEU A 167 7.11 -16.36 5.22
C LEU A 167 5.91 -15.86 6.05
N ALA A 168 5.23 -16.75 6.76
CA ALA A 168 4.09 -16.40 7.60
C ALA A 168 4.48 -15.42 8.71
N GLU A 169 5.69 -15.55 9.27
CA GLU A 169 6.17 -14.66 10.33
C GLU A 169 6.48 -13.25 9.83
N ILE A 170 6.97 -13.12 8.60
CA ILE A 170 7.17 -11.84 7.91
C ILE A 170 5.81 -11.23 7.53
N GLU A 171 4.89 -12.02 6.98
CA GLU A 171 3.55 -11.56 6.60
C GLU A 171 2.76 -10.99 7.79
N LYS A 172 2.91 -11.58 8.99
CA LYS A 172 2.28 -11.10 10.23
C LYS A 172 2.68 -9.68 10.62
N ILE A 173 3.93 -9.30 10.39
CA ILE A 173 4.45 -7.97 10.80
C ILE A 173 4.45 -6.96 9.66
N TRP A 174 4.29 -7.41 8.40
CA TRP A 174 4.50 -6.62 7.20
C TRP A 174 3.81 -5.24 7.20
N HIS A 175 2.56 -5.20 7.64
CA HIS A 175 1.73 -3.98 7.60
C HIS A 175 2.01 -3.01 8.76
N GLY A 176 2.86 -3.39 9.72
CA GLY A 176 3.31 -2.52 10.82
C GLY A 176 4.74 -2.05 10.71
N LEU A 177 5.43 -2.34 9.60
CA LEU A 177 6.81 -1.92 9.41
C LEU A 177 6.87 -0.57 8.70
N ASP A 178 7.71 0.32 9.22
CA ASP A 178 8.02 1.59 8.58
C ASP A 178 9.16 1.43 7.58
N ILE A 179 9.09 2.15 6.45
CA ILE A 179 10.20 2.30 5.50
C ILE A 179 11.32 3.09 6.20
N PRO A 180 12.60 2.65 6.13
CA PRO A 180 13.18 1.67 5.22
C PRO A 180 13.31 0.24 5.79
N TYR A 181 12.38 -0.20 6.63
CA TYR A 181 12.31 -1.56 7.19
C TYR A 181 13.53 -1.94 8.05
N ALA A 182 14.16 -0.97 8.72
CA ALA A 182 15.38 -1.20 9.49
C ALA A 182 15.23 -2.31 10.54
N GLY A 183 14.12 -2.33 11.28
CA GLY A 183 13.84 -3.38 12.27
C GLY A 183 13.62 -4.76 11.64
N LEU A 184 13.05 -4.84 10.44
CA LEU A 184 12.90 -6.10 9.71
C LEU A 184 14.28 -6.65 9.32
N PHE A 185 15.15 -5.83 8.75
CA PHE A 185 16.48 -6.27 8.34
C PHE A 185 17.36 -6.62 9.55
N ALA A 186 17.30 -5.87 10.65
CA ALA A 186 17.98 -6.23 11.88
C ALA A 186 17.57 -7.63 12.38
N TRP A 187 16.28 -7.94 12.34
CA TRP A 187 15.76 -9.28 12.69
C TRP A 187 16.22 -10.37 11.73
N LEU A 188 16.11 -10.14 10.41
CA LEU A 188 16.53 -11.12 9.40
C LEU A 188 18.05 -11.37 9.41
N ASP A 189 18.84 -10.37 9.81
CA ASP A 189 20.29 -10.47 10.00
C ASP A 189 20.68 -11.15 11.33
N GLY A 190 19.71 -11.39 12.22
CA GLY A 190 19.94 -11.92 13.58
C GLY A 190 20.62 -10.92 14.52
N SER A 191 20.65 -9.64 14.18
CA SER A 191 21.26 -8.56 14.97
C SER A 191 20.26 -7.81 15.87
N GLY A 192 18.96 -8.07 15.70
CA GLY A 192 17.88 -7.53 16.51
C GLY A 192 16.73 -8.51 16.70
N ASP A 193 15.83 -8.19 17.62
CA ASP A 193 14.62 -8.96 17.86
C ASP A 193 13.60 -8.77 16.74
N LYS A 194 12.70 -9.74 16.58
CA LYS A 194 11.55 -9.60 15.68
C LYS A 194 10.76 -8.34 16.07
N PRO A 195 10.47 -7.43 15.12
CA PRO A 195 9.68 -6.23 15.40
C PRO A 195 8.36 -6.59 16.08
N GLN A 196 8.14 -6.02 17.27
CA GLN A 196 6.86 -6.15 17.96
C GLN A 196 5.88 -5.15 17.36
N ILE A 197 5.00 -5.65 16.51
CA ILE A 197 3.91 -4.87 15.96
C ILE A 197 2.71 -4.98 16.89
N ALA A 198 2.13 -3.85 17.29
CA ALA A 198 0.86 -3.82 17.98
C ALA A 198 -0.22 -4.41 17.05
N ALA A 199 -0.48 -5.71 17.16
CA ALA A 199 -1.31 -6.45 16.23
C ALA A 199 -2.74 -5.85 16.11
N GLY A 200 -3.26 -5.28 17.19
CA GLY A 200 -4.54 -4.56 17.18
C GLY A 200 -4.55 -3.24 16.39
N ASN A 201 -3.40 -2.78 15.88
CA ASN A 201 -3.24 -1.49 15.19
C ASN A 201 -2.86 -1.63 13.71
N ILE A 202 -2.82 -2.85 13.17
CA ILE A 202 -2.44 -3.12 11.77
C ILE A 202 -3.47 -3.94 11.00
N PHE A 203 -3.35 -3.91 9.68
CA PHE A 203 -4.11 -4.77 8.78
C PHE A 203 -3.72 -6.25 8.93
N HIS A 204 -4.72 -7.12 8.92
CA HIS A 204 -4.58 -8.58 8.95
C HIS A 204 -5.06 -9.22 7.65
N PRO A 205 -4.33 -10.21 7.12
CA PRO A 205 -4.78 -11.02 6.00
C PRO A 205 -6.19 -11.60 6.23
N MET A 206 -7.05 -11.46 5.23
CA MET A 206 -8.46 -11.82 5.29
C MET A 206 -8.70 -13.30 4.98
N MET A 207 -9.57 -13.96 5.75
CA MET A 207 -10.08 -15.30 5.44
C MET A 207 -10.88 -15.26 4.12
N LEU A 208 -10.56 -16.13 3.17
CA LEU A 208 -11.25 -16.19 1.88
C LEU A 208 -12.31 -17.30 1.86
N SER A 209 -13.42 -17.05 1.16
CA SER A 209 -14.45 -18.05 0.91
C SER A 209 -14.15 -18.84 -0.37
N ASN A 210 -14.61 -20.08 -0.40
CA ASN A 210 -14.63 -20.91 -1.60
C ASN A 210 -16.07 -20.93 -2.16
N PRO A 211 -16.25 -20.82 -3.49
CA PRO A 211 -17.57 -20.97 -4.08
C PRO A 211 -18.08 -22.39 -3.87
N ILE A 212 -19.38 -22.53 -3.64
CA ILE A 212 -20.05 -23.82 -3.53
C ILE A 212 -20.64 -24.20 -4.90
N ASP A 213 -20.43 -25.43 -5.32
CA ASP A 213 -21.14 -26.04 -6.45
C ASP A 213 -22.34 -26.83 -5.90
N ALA A 214 -23.55 -26.30 -6.14
CA ALA A 214 -24.77 -26.86 -5.56
C ALA A 214 -25.02 -28.33 -5.96
N ASP A 215 -24.65 -28.74 -7.18
CA ASP A 215 -24.90 -30.10 -7.66
C ASP A 215 -23.92 -31.11 -7.06
N ARG A 216 -22.73 -30.65 -6.66
CA ARG A 216 -21.64 -31.51 -6.18
C ARG A 216 -21.47 -31.52 -4.67
N ASP A 217 -21.74 -30.39 -4.03
CA ASP A 217 -21.31 -30.14 -2.65
C ASP A 217 -22.48 -30.26 -1.67
N PHE A 218 -23.70 -29.84 -2.03
CA PHE A 218 -24.81 -29.74 -1.08
C PHE A 218 -25.17 -31.07 -0.40
N ASN A 219 -24.92 -32.21 -1.05
CA ASN A 219 -25.14 -33.54 -0.46
C ASN A 219 -24.09 -33.93 0.62
N ARG A 220 -23.05 -33.12 0.82
CA ARG A 220 -21.98 -33.29 1.81
C ARG A 220 -21.97 -32.21 2.88
N LEU A 221 -22.88 -31.24 2.81
CA LEU A 221 -22.97 -30.13 3.74
C LEU A 221 -24.19 -30.32 4.63
N GLU A 222 -24.01 -30.22 5.94
CA GLU A 222 -25.12 -30.19 6.89
C GLU A 222 -25.47 -28.74 7.19
N ALA A 223 -26.69 -28.30 6.90
CA ALA A 223 -27.09 -26.90 7.05
C ALA A 223 -26.89 -26.35 8.48
N ALA A 224 -26.94 -27.23 9.50
CA ALA A 224 -26.72 -26.86 10.89
C ALA A 224 -25.27 -26.43 11.21
N ASP A 225 -24.31 -26.74 10.33
CA ASP A 225 -22.89 -26.39 10.49
C ASP A 225 -22.56 -25.00 9.90
N TYR A 226 -23.53 -24.30 9.29
CA TYR A 226 -23.31 -23.06 8.55
C TYR A 226 -24.18 -21.91 9.03
N ASP A 227 -23.59 -20.71 9.04
CA ASP A 227 -24.31 -19.45 9.08
C ASP A 227 -24.46 -18.89 7.66
N ALA A 228 -25.62 -18.30 7.36
CA ALA A 228 -25.90 -17.68 6.07
C ALA A 228 -25.98 -16.15 6.22
N GLU A 229 -25.28 -15.44 5.34
CA GLU A 229 -25.28 -13.97 5.29
C GLU A 229 -25.50 -13.46 3.87
N TRP A 230 -25.96 -12.22 3.76
CA TRP A 230 -26.00 -11.51 2.50
C TRP A 230 -24.58 -11.30 1.97
N LYS A 231 -24.33 -11.73 0.73
CA LYS A 231 -23.15 -11.32 -0.01
C LYS A 231 -23.40 -9.94 -0.60
N TRP A 232 -22.93 -8.92 0.10
CA TRP A 232 -23.04 -7.53 -0.31
C TRP A 232 -22.21 -7.21 -1.58
N ASP A 233 -22.66 -6.21 -2.34
CA ASP A 233 -21.98 -5.69 -3.53
C ASP A 233 -21.22 -4.40 -3.18
N GLY A 234 -20.15 -4.55 -2.42
CA GLY A 234 -19.30 -3.46 -1.93
C GLY A 234 -17.82 -3.74 -2.14
N ILE A 235 -17.00 -3.19 -1.24
CA ILE A 235 -15.65 -3.72 -1.05
C ILE A 235 -15.46 -4.20 0.38
N ARG A 236 -14.79 -5.35 0.53
CA ARG A 236 -14.36 -5.81 1.84
C ARG A 236 -13.31 -4.85 2.42
N VAL A 237 -13.54 -4.45 3.66
CA VAL A 237 -12.64 -3.58 4.43
C VAL A 237 -12.38 -4.15 5.81
N GLN A 238 -11.22 -3.83 6.35
CA GLN A 238 -10.91 -4.05 7.75
C GLN A 238 -10.84 -2.70 8.46
N LEU A 239 -11.59 -2.56 9.56
CA LEU A 239 -11.55 -1.42 10.45
C LEU A 239 -10.61 -1.75 11.60
N VAL A 240 -9.64 -0.88 11.85
CA VAL A 240 -8.58 -1.07 12.85
C VAL A 240 -8.48 0.20 13.68
N PHE A 241 -8.80 0.12 14.96
CA PHE A 241 -8.79 1.27 15.86
C PHE A 241 -8.36 0.85 17.26
N GLY A 242 -7.67 1.75 17.97
CA GLY A 242 -7.09 1.49 19.28
C GLY A 242 -6.51 2.76 19.90
N ALA A 243 -6.10 2.69 21.18
CA ALA A 243 -5.59 3.84 21.92
C ALA A 243 -4.33 4.50 21.30
N ASP A 244 -3.64 3.78 20.41
CA ASP A 244 -2.32 4.15 19.90
C ASP A 244 -2.23 4.06 18.36
N THR A 245 -3.34 4.28 17.65
CA THR A 245 -3.36 4.26 16.17
C THR A 245 -2.70 5.47 15.51
N GLY A 246 -1.73 6.11 16.19
CA GLY A 246 -0.76 7.02 15.56
C GLY A 246 -1.06 8.51 15.65
N SER A 247 -1.51 9.04 16.80
CA SER A 247 -1.42 10.48 17.06
C SER A 247 -0.58 10.78 18.30
N ASP A 248 0.58 11.40 18.11
CA ASP A 248 1.39 12.02 19.17
C ASP A 248 0.70 13.22 19.84
N ALA A 249 -0.56 13.49 19.52
CA ALA A 249 -1.36 14.56 20.08
C ALA A 249 -2.19 14.02 21.25
N ALA A 250 -1.70 14.25 22.47
CA ALA A 250 -2.29 13.82 23.73
C ALA A 250 -3.76 14.23 23.99
N ASP A 251 -4.34 15.07 23.13
CA ASP A 251 -5.69 15.64 23.29
C ASP A 251 -6.72 15.19 22.23
N SER A 252 -6.37 14.27 21.33
CA SER A 252 -7.34 13.74 20.36
C SER A 252 -7.01 12.27 20.03
N PRO A 253 -7.88 11.30 20.35
CA PRO A 253 -7.64 9.91 19.98
C PRO A 253 -7.53 9.82 18.45
N ALA A 254 -6.49 9.16 17.96
CA ALA A 254 -6.29 8.94 16.53
C ALA A 254 -7.57 8.35 15.92
N PRO A 255 -8.04 8.86 14.77
CA PRO A 255 -9.20 8.28 14.09
C PRO A 255 -8.91 6.82 13.74
N GLY A 256 -9.95 5.98 13.72
CA GLY A 256 -9.78 4.60 13.29
C GLY A 256 -9.28 4.51 11.85
N ARG A 257 -8.60 3.43 11.52
CA ARG A 257 -8.09 3.18 10.16
C ARG A 257 -9.01 2.22 9.43
N MET A 258 -9.12 2.41 8.12
CA MET A 258 -9.86 1.53 7.21
C MET A 258 -8.90 1.06 6.13
N PHE A 259 -8.77 -0.26 6.01
CA PHE A 259 -7.91 -0.90 5.04
C PHE A 259 -8.73 -1.65 3.98
N SER A 260 -8.30 -1.55 2.73
CA SER A 260 -8.85 -2.36 1.63
C SER A 260 -8.46 -3.84 1.79
N ARG A 261 -9.02 -4.70 0.93
CA ARG A 261 -8.62 -6.13 0.83
C ARG A 261 -7.12 -6.36 0.62
N THR A 262 -6.43 -5.41 0.00
CA THR A 262 -4.98 -5.47 -0.28
C THR A 262 -4.12 -4.85 0.82
N GLY A 263 -4.74 -4.29 1.87
CA GLY A 263 -4.06 -3.62 2.96
C GLY A 263 -3.75 -2.14 2.70
N ASP A 264 -4.33 -1.55 1.65
CA ASP A 264 -4.18 -0.12 1.37
C ASP A 264 -5.01 0.69 2.36
N ASP A 265 -4.41 1.72 2.97
CA ASP A 265 -5.12 2.63 3.86
C ASP A 265 -6.02 3.58 3.06
N ILE A 266 -7.33 3.41 3.19
CA ILE A 266 -8.36 4.21 2.51
C ILE A 266 -9.09 5.16 3.48
N SER A 267 -8.57 5.35 4.70
CA SER A 267 -9.23 6.10 5.78
C SER A 267 -9.59 7.53 5.38
N ALA A 268 -8.70 8.21 4.67
CA ALA A 268 -8.90 9.60 4.22
C ALA A 268 -10.02 9.74 3.18
N ALA A 269 -10.34 8.67 2.45
CA ALA A 269 -11.46 8.63 1.53
C ALA A 269 -12.79 8.37 2.22
N PHE A 270 -12.79 7.87 3.48
CA PHE A 270 -13.97 7.51 4.27
C PHE A 270 -13.99 8.10 5.70
N PRO A 271 -13.77 9.42 5.85
CA PRO A 271 -13.72 10.08 7.17
C PRO A 271 -15.05 9.98 7.92
N ASP A 272 -16.13 9.81 7.19
CA ASP A 272 -17.49 9.70 7.69
C ASP A 272 -17.73 8.36 8.43
N VAL A 273 -16.95 7.31 8.16
CA VAL A 273 -16.93 6.07 8.96
C VAL A 273 -15.84 6.11 10.03
N THR A 274 -14.63 6.55 9.66
CA THR A 274 -13.43 6.37 10.48
C THR A 274 -13.31 7.33 11.66
N THR A 275 -13.86 8.54 11.54
CA THR A 275 -13.74 9.60 12.56
C THR A 275 -14.53 9.28 13.82
N SER A 276 -15.53 8.38 13.77
CA SER A 276 -16.38 7.98 14.89
C SER A 276 -16.01 6.62 15.50
N LEU A 277 -14.97 5.94 14.98
CA LEU A 277 -14.46 4.70 15.57
C LEU A 277 -13.75 5.00 16.90
N ARG A 278 -14.10 4.27 17.95
CA ARG A 278 -13.67 4.47 19.35
C ARG A 278 -13.48 3.12 20.02
N GLY A 279 -12.63 3.12 21.04
CA GLY A 279 -12.24 1.89 21.73
C GLY A 279 -11.07 1.22 21.03
N GLN A 280 -10.95 -0.10 21.21
CA GLN A 280 -9.91 -0.90 20.57
C GLN A 280 -10.52 -2.17 19.99
N ALA A 281 -10.45 -2.33 18.67
CA ALA A 281 -10.91 -3.51 17.96
C ALA A 281 -10.35 -3.60 16.55
N VAL A 282 -10.41 -4.81 15.99
CA VAL A 282 -10.23 -5.05 14.55
C VAL A 282 -11.49 -5.74 14.04
N LEU A 283 -12.23 -5.05 13.15
CA LEU A 283 -13.48 -5.52 12.58
C LEU A 283 -13.31 -5.80 11.09
N ASP A 284 -13.99 -6.84 10.60
CA ASP A 284 -14.07 -7.18 9.17
C ASP A 284 -15.50 -6.96 8.68
N GLY A 285 -15.64 -6.35 7.51
CA GLY A 285 -16.94 -5.91 7.01
C GLY A 285 -16.94 -5.55 5.54
N GLU A 286 -18.15 -5.29 5.03
CA GLU A 286 -18.33 -4.77 3.68
C GLU A 286 -18.62 -3.27 3.71
N LEU A 287 -17.78 -2.48 3.05
CA LEU A 287 -18.01 -1.06 2.83
C LEU A 287 -19.04 -0.84 1.72
N LEU A 288 -20.02 0.01 2.00
CA LEU A 288 -21.17 0.28 1.16
C LEU A 288 -21.48 1.78 1.13
N ILE A 289 -22.26 2.21 0.13
CA ILE A 289 -22.85 3.55 0.09
C ILE A 289 -24.33 3.44 0.46
N GLY A 290 -24.79 4.27 1.39
CA GLY A 290 -26.20 4.42 1.73
C GLY A 290 -26.86 5.50 0.88
N ALA A 291 -28.20 5.56 0.90
CA ALA A 291 -28.91 6.68 0.30
C ALA A 291 -28.90 7.89 1.25
N PRO A 292 -28.67 9.12 0.77
CA PRO A 292 -28.88 10.31 1.57
C PRO A 292 -30.37 10.49 1.89
N GLN A 293 -30.68 11.00 3.07
CA GLN A 293 -32.06 11.31 3.45
C GLN A 293 -32.27 12.83 3.49
N ASP A 294 -33.14 13.37 2.63
CA ASP A 294 -33.26 14.83 2.49
C ASP A 294 -33.95 15.52 3.70
N HIS A 295 -34.84 14.85 4.45
CA HIS A 295 -35.62 15.49 5.54
C HIS A 295 -36.14 14.50 6.60
N GLY A 296 -35.37 14.23 7.65
CA GLY A 296 -35.85 13.59 8.89
C GLY A 296 -35.58 14.50 10.10
N PRO A 297 -36.32 14.38 11.22
CA PRO A 297 -35.95 15.10 12.45
C PRO A 297 -34.49 14.79 12.78
N GLU A 298 -33.74 15.80 13.24
CA GLU A 298 -32.38 15.61 13.75
C GLU A 298 -32.39 14.38 14.67
N THR A 299 -31.71 13.31 14.24
CA THR A 299 -31.39 12.27 15.20
C THR A 299 -30.31 12.83 16.10
N ASP A 300 -30.28 12.44 17.37
CA ASP A 300 -29.25 12.84 18.33
C ASP A 300 -27.80 12.52 17.88
N ARG A 301 -27.64 11.83 16.74
CA ARG A 301 -26.38 11.40 16.12
C ARG A 301 -26.00 12.17 14.84
N GLY A 302 -26.81 13.14 14.39
CA GLY A 302 -26.39 14.17 13.44
C GLY A 302 -26.21 13.77 11.97
N GLU A 303 -26.67 12.60 11.51
CA GLU A 303 -26.46 12.17 10.11
C GLU A 303 -27.70 11.53 9.47
N HIS A 304 -27.95 11.93 8.21
CA HIS A 304 -29.13 11.60 7.41
C HIS A 304 -28.81 10.52 6.37
N ILE A 305 -28.66 9.27 6.81
CA ILE A 305 -28.34 8.15 5.91
C ILE A 305 -29.36 7.02 6.07
N LEU A 306 -29.83 6.49 4.94
CA LEU A 306 -30.54 5.23 4.89
C LEU A 306 -29.51 4.13 4.65
N PHE A 307 -29.52 3.09 5.49
CA PHE A 307 -28.63 1.92 5.39
C PHE A 307 -29.02 0.93 4.28
N ASP A 308 -29.66 1.45 3.24
CA ASP A 308 -30.02 0.75 2.03
C ASP A 308 -28.85 0.83 1.05
N ALA A 309 -28.16 -0.29 0.88
CA ALA A 309 -27.00 -0.39 0.02
C ALA A 309 -27.33 0.08 -1.40
N GLN A 310 -26.63 1.12 -1.84
CA GLN A 310 -26.69 1.66 -3.18
C GLN A 310 -25.80 0.84 -4.14
N PRO A 311 -26.02 0.94 -5.46
CA PRO A 311 -25.20 0.19 -6.42
C PRO A 311 -23.70 0.52 -6.31
N PHE A 312 -22.85 -0.47 -6.60
CA PHE A 312 -21.40 -0.36 -6.45
C PHE A 312 -20.75 0.83 -7.16
N ASN A 313 -21.32 1.31 -8.27
CA ASN A 313 -20.81 2.48 -9.00
C ASN A 313 -20.77 3.76 -8.15
N HIS A 314 -21.64 3.89 -7.14
CA HIS A 314 -21.63 4.98 -6.17
C HIS A 314 -20.40 4.88 -5.27
N LEU A 315 -20.08 3.68 -4.79
CA LEU A 315 -18.89 3.42 -4.00
C LEU A 315 -17.61 3.69 -4.80
N GLN A 316 -17.60 3.29 -6.09
CA GLN A 316 -16.45 3.51 -6.98
C GLN A 316 -16.06 5.00 -7.10
N GLN A 317 -17.04 5.91 -7.06
CA GLN A 317 -16.76 7.36 -7.10
C GLN A 317 -16.01 7.87 -5.85
N ARG A 318 -16.22 7.23 -4.69
CA ARG A 318 -15.47 7.51 -3.46
C ARG A 318 -14.09 6.86 -3.50
N LEU A 319 -14.00 5.59 -3.92
CA LEU A 319 -12.75 4.82 -3.97
C LEU A 319 -11.68 5.44 -4.89
N ASN A 320 -12.09 6.09 -5.98
CA ASN A 320 -11.16 6.73 -6.91
C ASN A 320 -10.53 8.04 -6.37
N ARG A 321 -10.78 8.40 -5.10
CA ARG A 321 -10.30 9.64 -4.48
C ARG A 321 -9.38 9.35 -3.30
N LYS A 322 -8.28 10.09 -3.19
CA LYS A 322 -7.42 10.07 -1.99
C LYS A 322 -8.10 10.68 -0.76
N LYS A 323 -9.00 11.65 -0.98
CA LYS A 323 -9.81 12.32 0.05
C LYS A 323 -11.16 12.67 -0.53
N ALA A 324 -12.23 12.39 0.22
CA ALA A 324 -13.59 12.72 -0.21
C ALA A 324 -13.85 14.24 -0.13
N ALA A 325 -14.52 14.78 -1.16
CA ALA A 325 -15.02 16.15 -1.12
C ALA A 325 -16.29 16.24 -0.26
N LYS A 326 -16.61 17.44 0.25
CA LYS A 326 -17.82 17.67 1.07
C LYS A 326 -19.12 17.23 0.38
N THR A 327 -19.23 17.46 -0.93
CA THR A 327 -20.37 17.02 -1.73
C THR A 327 -20.48 15.50 -1.77
N GLN A 328 -19.37 14.78 -1.91
CA GLN A 328 -19.37 13.32 -1.90
C GLN A 328 -19.74 12.74 -0.52
N LEU A 329 -19.33 13.38 0.57
CA LEU A 329 -19.71 12.94 1.92
C LEU A 329 -21.22 13.08 2.15
N ARG A 330 -21.83 14.13 1.59
CA ARG A 330 -23.28 14.36 1.65
C ARG A 330 -24.06 13.42 0.72
N ASP A 331 -23.64 13.32 -0.54
CA ASP A 331 -24.41 12.66 -1.60
C ASP A 331 -24.16 11.14 -1.66
N LEU A 332 -22.98 10.70 -1.22
CA LEU A 332 -22.52 9.31 -1.23
C LEU A 332 -22.03 8.92 0.18
N PRO A 333 -22.92 8.93 1.19
CA PRO A 333 -22.54 8.59 2.56
C PRO A 333 -22.16 7.10 2.66
N ALA A 334 -21.04 6.81 3.31
CA ALA A 334 -20.56 5.44 3.47
C ALA A 334 -21.00 4.81 4.81
N PHE A 335 -21.22 3.50 4.80
CA PHE A 335 -21.37 2.69 6.01
C PHE A 335 -20.71 1.33 5.79
N VAL A 336 -20.44 0.60 6.87
CA VAL A 336 -19.85 -0.73 6.82
C VAL A 336 -20.86 -1.70 7.39
N ARG A 337 -21.13 -2.82 6.71
CA ARG A 337 -21.80 -3.98 7.29
C ARG A 337 -20.74 -4.89 7.88
N VAL A 338 -20.47 -4.77 9.16
CA VAL A 338 -19.50 -5.64 9.84
C VAL A 338 -20.08 -7.04 10.04
N TYR A 339 -19.25 -8.06 9.80
CA TYR A 339 -19.66 -9.47 9.92
C TYR A 339 -18.70 -10.31 10.77
N ASP A 340 -17.48 -9.83 11.05
CA ASP A 340 -16.55 -10.53 11.94
C ASP A 340 -15.76 -9.55 12.83
N MET A 341 -15.26 -10.07 13.94
CA MET A 341 -14.37 -9.37 14.86
C MET A 341 -13.12 -10.22 15.06
N LEU A 342 -11.97 -9.65 14.71
CA LEU A 342 -10.66 -10.32 14.82
C LEU A 342 -9.99 -10.00 16.16
N PHE A 343 -10.16 -8.78 16.65
CA PHE A 343 -9.64 -8.33 17.94
C PHE A 343 -10.75 -7.66 18.76
N ASP A 344 -10.83 -8.04 20.03
CA ASP A 344 -11.72 -7.48 21.05
C ASP A 344 -10.85 -6.85 22.13
N GLY A 345 -10.71 -5.52 22.09
CA GLY A 345 -9.64 -4.84 22.81
C GLY A 345 -8.26 -5.24 22.28
N GLY A 346 -7.33 -5.51 23.19
CA GLY A 346 -6.00 -6.03 22.86
C GLY A 346 -5.95 -7.55 22.60
N ALA A 347 -7.07 -8.27 22.75
CA ALA A 347 -7.09 -9.72 22.61
C ALA A 347 -7.34 -10.14 21.15
N ASP A 348 -6.43 -10.93 20.58
CA ASP A 348 -6.65 -11.66 19.33
C ASP A 348 -7.63 -12.81 19.60
N ILE A 349 -8.78 -12.81 18.91
CA ILE A 349 -9.85 -13.79 19.11
C ILE A 349 -10.09 -14.66 17.88
N ARG A 350 -9.21 -14.60 16.87
CA ARG A 350 -9.39 -15.31 15.59
C ARG A 350 -9.47 -16.83 15.73
N ASP A 351 -8.79 -17.39 16.74
CA ASP A 351 -8.79 -18.83 17.02
C ASP A 351 -10.09 -19.30 17.72
N LEU A 352 -10.98 -18.39 18.12
CA LEU A 352 -12.29 -18.74 18.67
C LEU A 352 -13.27 -19.14 17.56
N PRO A 353 -14.27 -20.00 17.85
CA PRO A 353 -15.36 -20.31 16.90
C PRO A 353 -16.08 -19.05 16.43
N LEU A 354 -16.54 -19.05 15.15
CA LEU A 354 -17.24 -17.92 14.53
C LEU A 354 -18.39 -17.41 15.41
N VAL A 355 -19.24 -18.30 15.92
CA VAL A 355 -20.38 -17.96 16.79
C VAL A 355 -19.92 -17.14 18.01
N THR A 356 -18.81 -17.51 18.64
CA THR A 356 -18.27 -16.77 19.79
C THR A 356 -17.75 -15.38 19.39
N ARG A 357 -17.13 -15.25 18.21
CA ARG A 357 -16.68 -13.94 17.68
C ARG A 357 -17.88 -13.06 17.33
N ARG A 358 -18.96 -13.63 16.78
CA ARG A 358 -20.21 -12.92 16.50
C ARG A 358 -20.90 -12.42 17.75
N ASP A 359 -20.93 -13.22 18.82
CA ASP A 359 -21.49 -12.79 20.11
C ASP A 359 -20.70 -11.62 20.73
N ARG A 360 -19.37 -11.60 20.53
CA ARG A 360 -18.52 -10.47 20.92
C ARG A 360 -18.80 -9.25 20.06
N LEU A 361 -18.86 -9.42 18.74
CA LEU A 361 -19.21 -8.35 17.79
C LEU A 361 -20.57 -7.73 18.12
N ALA A 362 -21.60 -8.53 18.35
CA ALA A 362 -22.94 -8.06 18.68
C ALA A 362 -22.96 -7.23 19.98
N ARG A 363 -22.27 -7.70 21.03
CA ARG A 363 -22.13 -6.95 22.29
C ARG A 363 -21.36 -5.65 22.10
N PHE A 364 -20.29 -5.68 21.30
CA PHE A 364 -19.53 -4.48 20.94
C PHE A 364 -20.42 -3.45 20.24
N LEU A 365 -21.17 -3.86 19.20
CA LEU A 365 -22.05 -2.96 18.44
C LEU A 365 -23.19 -2.37 19.29
N GLN A 366 -23.72 -3.10 20.26
CA GLN A 366 -24.73 -2.57 21.20
C GLN A 366 -24.19 -1.43 22.07
N GLN A 367 -22.88 -1.41 22.32
CA GLN A 367 -22.21 -0.41 23.14
C GLN A 367 -21.52 0.68 22.30
N HIS A 368 -21.44 0.50 20.98
CA HIS A 368 -20.71 1.39 20.10
C HIS A 368 -21.63 2.46 19.51
N ASP A 369 -21.23 3.73 19.62
CA ASP A 369 -22.09 4.85 19.24
C ASP A 369 -22.06 5.18 17.74
N ASN A 370 -21.14 4.59 16.98
CA ASN A 370 -21.04 4.82 15.53
C ASN A 370 -22.23 4.16 14.81
N PRO A 371 -23.17 4.93 14.24
CA PRO A 371 -24.33 4.35 13.58
C PRO A 371 -23.97 3.70 12.22
N ARG A 372 -22.74 3.89 11.72
CA ARG A 372 -22.29 3.42 10.40
C ARG A 372 -21.68 2.03 10.38
N LEU A 373 -21.83 1.25 11.45
CA LEU A 373 -21.37 -0.14 11.57
C LEU A 373 -22.52 -1.15 11.58
#